data_AF-A0AAU1U245-F1
#
_entry.id   AF-A0AAU1U245-F1
#
_cell.length_a   1.000
_cell.length_b   1.000
_cell.length_c   1.000
_cell.angle_alpha   90.00
_cell.angle_beta   90.00
_cell.angle_gamma   90.00
#
_symmetry.space_group_name_H-M   'P 1'
#
loop_
_entity.id
_entity.type
_entity.pdbx_description
1 polymer ?
#
loop_
_entity_poly.entity_id
_entity_poly.type
_entity_poly.pdbx_seq_one_letter_code
_entity_poly.pdbx_strand_id
1 'polypeptide(L)'
;MPTSITITSEFSGSVVAKGATDDLSAQLLRHAGFKQIDDWHGRRHRLPTTTPLADQAAIATHAAEMLRAARYDVTLPPSLDTARMSPPVHALGPYAAGAELLSITDRIRAAEDGASLQQAVDHLLHPEHGALERVREALEAAGEQVNDLDDEAYALADRFGFASEFVSSAQSELVDSEAELRRVGAASASYSAARTVRDHRGAALATSPAANQAKVSSASSSQTAPLTTTGHPPRASAPRR
;
A
#
# COMPACT_ATOMS: atom_id res chain seq x y z
N MET A 1 14.64 -15.86 -32.67
CA MET A 1 14.89 -15.24 -31.36
C MET A 1 14.53 -13.76 -31.49
N PRO A 2 13.71 -13.18 -30.59
CA PRO A 2 13.46 -11.74 -30.64
C PRO A 2 14.78 -10.99 -30.46
N THR A 3 15.00 -9.97 -31.28
CA THR A 3 16.16 -9.08 -31.17
C THR A 3 15.97 -8.21 -29.93
N SER A 4 16.88 -8.32 -28.97
CA SER A 4 16.82 -7.55 -27.72
C SER A 4 17.57 -6.23 -27.88
N ILE A 5 16.90 -5.13 -27.55
CA ILE A 5 17.42 -3.77 -27.61
C ILE A 5 17.44 -3.20 -26.20
N THR A 6 18.57 -2.61 -25.81
CA THR A 6 18.75 -2.01 -24.49
C THR A 6 18.97 -0.52 -24.63
N ILE A 7 18.13 0.30 -24.02
CA ILE A 7 18.23 1.76 -23.98
C ILE A 7 18.68 2.17 -22.59
N THR A 8 19.86 2.76 -22.44
CA THR A 8 20.43 3.10 -21.11
C THR A 8 21.17 4.42 -21.13
N SER A 9 21.23 5.11 -19.99
CA SER A 9 22.15 6.23 -19.79
C SER A 9 23.60 5.75 -19.65
N GLU A 10 24.52 6.48 -20.26
CA GLU A 10 25.96 6.32 -20.05
C GLU A 10 26.47 7.36 -19.05
N PHE A 11 27.65 7.10 -18.47
CA PHE A 11 28.32 8.03 -17.54
C PHE A 11 28.53 9.43 -18.12
N SER A 12 28.60 9.54 -19.46
CA SER A 12 28.69 10.81 -20.18
C SER A 12 27.40 11.65 -20.17
N GLY A 13 26.33 11.18 -19.54
CA GLY A 13 25.03 11.86 -19.50
C GLY A 13 24.20 11.71 -20.77
N SER A 14 24.57 10.79 -21.67
CA SER A 14 23.78 10.48 -22.87
C SER A 14 23.06 9.15 -22.78
N VAL A 15 21.90 9.09 -23.41
CA VAL A 15 21.16 7.84 -23.59
C VAL A 15 21.60 7.15 -24.88
N VAL A 16 21.88 5.86 -24.80
CA VAL A 16 22.33 5.05 -25.93
C VAL A 16 21.48 3.80 -26.04
N ALA A 17 21.07 3.48 -27.27
CA ALA A 17 20.43 2.22 -27.65
C ALA A 17 21.47 1.25 -28.21
N LYS A 18 21.55 0.06 -27.61
CA LYS A 18 22.41 -1.07 -27.99
C LYS A 18 21.56 -2.22 -28.52
N GLY A 19 22.07 -2.99 -29.46
CA GLY A 19 21.37 -4.16 -30.04
C GLY A 19 20.49 -3.85 -31.27
N ALA A 20 20.33 -2.58 -31.63
CA ALA A 20 19.59 -2.15 -32.83
C ALA A 20 20.44 -2.32 -34.11
N THR A 21 20.49 -3.55 -34.61
CA THR A 21 21.38 -3.97 -35.71
C THR A 21 20.70 -3.96 -37.08
N ASP A 22 19.37 -4.03 -37.13
CA ASP A 22 18.58 -4.03 -38.36
C ASP A 22 18.11 -2.61 -38.76
N ASP A 23 17.69 -2.47 -40.02
CA ASP A 23 17.32 -1.16 -40.56
C ASP A 23 16.01 -0.60 -40.01
N LEU A 24 15.07 -1.47 -39.62
CA LEU A 24 13.79 -1.05 -39.03
C LEU A 24 14.00 -0.47 -37.63
N SER A 25 14.75 -1.16 -36.76
CA SER A 25 15.09 -0.62 -35.43
C SER A 25 15.90 0.68 -35.53
N ALA A 26 16.81 0.79 -36.50
CA ALA A 26 17.55 2.03 -36.77
C ALA A 26 16.62 3.17 -37.23
N GLN A 27 15.65 2.88 -38.09
CA GLN A 27 14.67 3.88 -38.54
C GLN A 27 13.79 4.37 -37.40
N LEU A 28 13.29 3.47 -36.55
CA LEU A 28 12.49 3.81 -35.38
C LEU A 28 13.28 4.67 -34.38
N LEU A 29 14.54 4.33 -34.12
CA LEU A 29 15.40 5.11 -33.23
C LEU A 29 15.69 6.52 -33.78
N ARG A 30 15.95 6.65 -35.09
CA ARG A 30 16.10 7.96 -35.73
C ARG A 30 14.82 8.79 -35.68
N HIS A 31 13.67 8.14 -35.87
CA HIS A 31 12.37 8.81 -35.78
C HIS A 31 12.10 9.33 -34.36
N ALA A 32 12.52 8.60 -33.33
CA ALA A 32 12.40 9.06 -31.95
C ALA A 32 13.35 10.23 -31.61
N GLY A 33 14.43 10.44 -32.37
CA GLY A 33 15.41 11.50 -32.13
C GLY A 33 16.82 11.02 -31.78
N PHE A 34 17.08 9.71 -31.83
CA PHE A 34 18.43 9.18 -31.69
C PHE A 34 19.26 9.44 -32.97
N LYS A 35 20.53 9.79 -32.79
CA LYS A 35 21.49 9.88 -33.89
C LYS A 35 22.28 8.58 -34.00
N GLN A 36 22.42 8.06 -35.22
CA GLN A 36 23.32 6.94 -35.45
C GLN A 36 24.76 7.41 -35.23
N ILE A 37 25.52 6.60 -34.52
CA ILE A 37 26.96 6.70 -34.37
C ILE A 37 27.56 5.37 -34.79
N ASP A 38 28.61 5.43 -35.58
CA ASP A 38 29.41 4.26 -35.95
C ASP A 38 30.66 4.30 -35.08
N ASP A 39 30.73 3.40 -34.10
CA ASP A 39 31.90 3.24 -33.24
C ASP A 39 32.50 1.82 -33.40
N TRP A 40 33.57 1.55 -32.67
CA TRP A 40 34.24 0.25 -32.63
C TRP A 40 33.34 -0.90 -32.15
N HIS A 41 32.15 -0.63 -31.61
CA HIS A 41 31.12 -1.62 -31.27
C HIS A 41 30.03 -1.78 -32.34
N GLY A 42 30.21 -1.16 -33.51
CA GLY A 42 29.30 -1.24 -34.64
C GLY A 42 28.24 -0.13 -34.65
N ARG A 43 27.11 -0.40 -35.32
CA ARG A 43 26.01 0.57 -35.46
C ARG A 43 25.34 0.78 -34.10
N ARG A 44 25.44 2.00 -33.56
CA ARG A 44 24.76 2.40 -32.31
C ARG A 44 23.95 3.67 -32.52
N HIS A 45 23.03 3.92 -31.60
CA HIS A 45 22.16 5.09 -31.67
C HIS A 45 22.20 5.82 -30.33
N ARG A 46 22.48 7.11 -30.34
CA ARG A 46 22.69 7.92 -29.14
C ARG A 46 21.90 9.23 -29.22
N LEU A 47 21.33 9.66 -28.10
CA LEU A 47 20.80 11.02 -27.96
C LEU A 47 21.95 12.03 -27.83
N PRO A 48 21.84 13.22 -28.44
CA PRO A 48 22.80 14.30 -28.23
C PRO A 48 23.00 14.59 -26.74
N THR A 49 24.24 14.82 -26.32
CA THR A 49 24.60 15.22 -24.93
C THR A 49 23.95 16.53 -24.51
N THR A 50 23.55 17.36 -25.48
CA THR A 50 22.89 18.64 -25.27
C THR A 50 21.38 18.51 -25.01
N THR A 51 20.81 17.31 -25.11
CA THR A 51 19.38 17.07 -24.87
C THR A 51 19.09 17.22 -23.38
N PRO A 52 18.14 18.07 -22.96
CA PRO A 52 17.73 18.19 -21.54
C PRO A 52 17.28 16.85 -20.95
N LEU A 53 17.50 16.63 -19.65
CA LEU A 53 17.24 15.33 -19.01
C LEU A 53 15.77 14.87 -19.11
N ALA A 54 14.82 15.80 -18.97
CA ALA A 54 13.40 15.52 -19.13
C ALA A 54 13.07 15.05 -20.56
N ASP A 55 13.64 15.72 -21.57
CA ASP A 55 13.48 15.35 -22.97
C ASP A 55 14.16 14.00 -23.28
N GLN A 56 15.30 13.70 -22.66
CA GLN A 56 15.96 12.41 -22.81
C GLN A 56 15.07 11.24 -22.36
N ALA A 57 14.39 11.37 -21.22
CA ALA A 57 13.48 10.36 -20.71
C ALA A 57 12.25 10.21 -21.61
N ALA A 58 11.64 11.32 -22.03
CA ALA A 58 10.48 11.30 -22.94
C ALA A 58 10.81 10.64 -24.29
N ILE A 59 11.95 11.01 -24.87
CA ILE A 59 12.44 10.44 -26.14
C ILE A 59 12.76 8.95 -25.97
N ALA A 60 13.43 8.56 -24.89
CA ALA A 60 13.77 7.16 -24.62
C ALA A 60 12.51 6.29 -24.42
N THR A 61 11.50 6.82 -23.74
CA THR A 61 10.22 6.12 -23.54
C THR A 61 9.48 5.95 -24.85
N HIS A 62 9.32 7.03 -25.63
CA HIS A 62 8.68 6.97 -26.93
C HIS A 62 9.39 6.00 -27.89
N ALA A 63 10.73 5.99 -27.90
CA ALA A 63 11.50 5.01 -28.66
C ALA A 63 11.22 3.56 -28.21
N ALA A 64 11.17 3.31 -26.90
CA ALA A 64 10.89 1.99 -26.36
C ALA A 64 9.47 1.51 -26.73
N GLU A 65 8.47 2.39 -26.71
CA GLU A 65 7.10 2.08 -27.14
C GLU A 65 7.04 1.68 -28.62
N MET A 66 7.66 2.46 -29.51
CA MET A 66 7.70 2.13 -30.93
C MET A 66 8.40 0.80 -31.21
N LEU A 67 9.53 0.54 -30.54
CA LEU A 67 10.26 -0.72 -30.68
C LEU A 67 9.44 -1.91 -30.14
N ARG A 68 8.76 -1.77 -29.00
CA ARG A 68 7.87 -2.82 -28.48
C ARG A 68 6.68 -3.08 -29.40
N ALA A 69 6.09 -2.02 -29.96
CA ALA A 69 5.02 -2.12 -30.96
C ALA A 69 5.48 -2.89 -32.21
N ALA A 70 6.74 -2.70 -32.61
CA ALA A 70 7.40 -3.43 -33.68
C ALA A 70 7.91 -4.84 -33.26
N ARG A 71 7.51 -5.35 -32.09
CA ARG A 71 7.84 -6.69 -31.57
C ARG A 71 9.30 -6.92 -31.18
N TYR A 72 10.08 -5.86 -30.96
CA TYR A 72 11.39 -5.99 -30.31
C TYR A 72 11.23 -6.19 -28.81
N ASP A 73 12.15 -6.95 -28.22
CA ASP A 73 12.30 -7.01 -26.76
C ASP A 73 13.13 -5.81 -26.30
N VAL A 74 12.60 -4.97 -25.41
CA VAL A 74 13.21 -3.68 -25.05
C VAL A 74 13.42 -3.55 -23.55
N THR A 75 14.69 -3.48 -23.16
CA THR A 75 15.11 -3.15 -21.79
C THR A 75 15.29 -1.64 -21.66
N LEU A 76 14.47 -1.01 -20.81
CA LEU A 76 14.53 0.41 -20.47
C LEU A 76 14.60 0.55 -18.93
N PRO A 77 15.62 1.20 -18.36
CA PRO A 77 15.73 1.39 -16.92
C PRO A 77 14.63 2.36 -16.41
N PRO A 78 14.15 2.20 -15.17
CA PRO A 78 13.06 3.02 -14.62
C PRO A 78 13.32 4.52 -14.63
N SER A 79 14.59 4.93 -14.55
CA SER A 79 15.00 6.35 -14.61
C SER A 79 14.79 7.02 -15.97
N LEU A 80 14.48 6.25 -17.01
CA LEU A 80 14.20 6.72 -18.37
C LEU A 80 12.77 6.42 -18.81
N ASP A 81 11.93 5.86 -17.94
CA ASP A 81 10.55 5.44 -18.24
C ASP A 81 9.55 6.50 -17.75
N THR A 82 9.08 7.34 -18.68
CA THR A 82 8.16 8.44 -18.35
C THR A 82 6.78 7.97 -17.93
N ALA A 83 6.38 6.73 -18.25
CA ALA A 83 5.13 6.14 -17.76
C ALA A 83 5.21 5.78 -16.27
N ARG A 84 6.41 5.64 -15.71
CA ARG A 84 6.64 5.52 -14.26
C ARG A 84 7.12 6.81 -13.60
N MET A 85 7.71 7.74 -14.37
CA MET A 85 8.05 9.08 -13.87
C MET A 85 6.85 10.02 -13.87
N SER A 86 5.82 9.74 -14.67
CA SER A 86 4.48 10.32 -14.48
C SER A 86 3.69 9.44 -13.53
N PRO A 87 2.92 10.01 -12.58
CA PRO A 87 2.01 9.21 -11.78
C PRO A 87 1.04 8.48 -12.72
N PRO A 88 0.61 7.25 -12.38
CA PRO A 88 -0.26 6.46 -13.23
C PRO A 88 -1.46 7.30 -13.66
N VAL A 89 -1.71 7.40 -14.97
CA VAL A 89 -2.90 8.05 -15.50
C VAL A 89 -4.10 7.30 -14.90
N HIS A 90 -4.73 7.93 -13.91
CA HIS A 90 -5.87 7.35 -13.23
C HIS A 90 -6.99 7.15 -14.26
N ALA A 91 -7.59 5.96 -14.26
CA ALA A 91 -8.62 5.56 -15.22
C ALA A 91 -9.87 6.45 -15.25
N LEU A 92 -9.97 7.45 -14.36
CA LEU A 92 -11.05 8.43 -14.28
C LEU A 92 -10.71 9.82 -14.86
N GLY A 93 -9.56 9.99 -15.53
CA GLY A 93 -9.19 11.25 -16.18
C GLY A 93 -9.19 12.44 -15.20
N PRO A 94 -10.04 13.48 -15.38
CA PRO A 94 -10.07 14.64 -14.50
C PRO A 94 -10.41 14.33 -13.02
N TYR A 95 -10.93 13.13 -12.72
CA TYR A 95 -11.30 12.72 -11.36
C TYR A 95 -10.23 11.85 -10.68
N ALA A 96 -8.97 11.93 -11.12
CA ALA A 96 -7.85 11.19 -10.53
C ALA A 96 -7.77 11.33 -9.01
N ALA A 97 -7.88 12.57 -8.49
CA ALA A 97 -7.84 12.85 -7.05
C ALA A 97 -8.96 12.11 -6.27
N GLY A 98 -10.15 12.00 -6.86
CA GLY A 98 -11.26 11.25 -6.26
C GLY A 98 -10.99 9.74 -6.20
N ALA A 99 -10.31 9.19 -7.21
CA ALA A 99 -9.89 7.79 -7.20
C ALA A 99 -8.81 7.50 -6.14
N GLU A 100 -7.87 8.43 -5.91
CA GLU A 100 -6.88 8.27 -4.83
C GLU A 100 -7.56 8.28 -3.45
N LEU A 101 -8.50 9.21 -3.22
CA LEU A 101 -9.29 9.25 -1.98
C LEU A 101 -10.09 7.97 -1.76
N LEU A 102 -10.68 7.42 -2.82
CA LEU A 102 -11.40 6.13 -2.76
C LEU A 102 -10.44 4.98 -2.41
N SER A 103 -9.26 4.94 -3.01
CA SER A 103 -8.19 3.97 -2.73
C SER A 103 -7.73 4.03 -1.27
N ILE A 104 -7.58 5.22 -0.68
CA ILE A 104 -7.31 5.39 0.75
C ILE A 104 -8.47 4.82 1.59
N THR A 105 -9.71 5.14 1.22
CA THR A 105 -10.91 4.65 1.91
C THR A 105 -10.99 3.12 1.89
N ASP A 106 -10.67 2.50 0.76
CA ASP A 106 -10.68 1.05 0.63
C ASP A 106 -9.57 0.39 1.45
N ARG A 107 -8.38 1.00 1.54
CA ARG A 107 -7.32 0.52 2.46
C ARG A 107 -7.74 0.59 3.92
N ILE A 108 -8.42 1.66 4.33
CA ILE A 108 -8.96 1.79 5.69
C ILE A 108 -9.96 0.66 5.98
N ARG A 109 -10.86 0.38 5.03
CA ARG A 109 -11.85 -0.72 5.16
C ARG A 109 -11.20 -2.10 5.17
N ALA A 110 -10.10 -2.28 4.45
CA ALA A 110 -9.39 -3.54 4.30
C ALA A 110 -8.36 -3.80 5.41
N ALA A 111 -8.10 -2.84 6.30
CA ALA A 111 -7.10 -3.00 7.35
C ALA A 111 -7.49 -4.10 8.35
N GLU A 112 -6.69 -5.16 8.42
CA GLU A 112 -6.91 -6.29 9.33
C GLU A 112 -6.31 -6.08 10.72
N ASP A 113 -5.41 -5.10 10.86
CA ASP A 113 -4.69 -4.78 12.08
C ASP A 113 -4.51 -3.27 12.24
N GLY A 114 -4.16 -2.83 13.46
CA GLY A 114 -4.03 -1.40 13.73
C GLY A 114 -2.82 -0.72 13.12
N ALA A 115 -1.76 -1.44 12.76
CA ALA A 115 -0.63 -0.85 12.06
C ALA A 115 -1.00 -0.54 10.60
N SER A 116 -1.67 -1.48 9.94
CA SER A 116 -2.26 -1.31 8.60
C SER A 116 -3.30 -0.18 8.58
N LEU A 117 -4.15 -0.10 9.61
CA LEU A 117 -5.12 1.00 9.76
C LEU A 117 -4.44 2.35 9.99
N GLN A 118 -3.46 2.41 10.90
CA GLN A 118 -2.70 3.63 11.19
C GLN A 118 -1.98 4.13 9.93
N GLN A 119 -1.35 3.24 9.16
CA GLN A 119 -0.72 3.60 7.90
C GLN A 119 -1.72 4.16 6.89
N ALA A 120 -2.89 3.52 6.73
CA ALA A 120 -3.93 4.01 5.83
C ALA A 120 -4.50 5.38 6.26
N VAL A 121 -4.65 5.60 7.57
CA VAL A 121 -5.10 6.89 8.14
C VAL A 121 -4.03 7.97 8.05
N ASP A 122 -2.75 7.63 8.15
CA ASP A 122 -1.64 8.57 7.96
C ASP A 122 -1.70 9.22 6.57
N HIS A 123 -1.99 8.44 5.51
CA HIS A 123 -2.20 9.00 4.17
C HIS A 123 -3.35 10.02 4.09
N LEU A 124 -4.31 9.99 5.01
CA LEU A 124 -5.41 10.96 5.09
C LEU A 124 -5.00 12.20 5.92
N LEU A 125 -4.35 11.98 7.06
CA LEU A 125 -4.14 12.99 8.10
C LEU A 125 -2.72 13.57 8.17
N HIS A 126 -1.76 13.06 7.39
CA HIS A 126 -0.37 13.53 7.44
C HIS A 126 -0.34 15.06 7.30
N PRO A 127 0.33 15.78 8.21
CA PRO A 127 0.20 17.24 8.33
C PRO A 127 0.56 17.99 7.05
N GLU A 128 1.60 17.53 6.35
CA GLU A 128 2.08 18.19 5.13
C GLU A 128 1.68 17.49 3.84
N HIS A 129 1.24 16.23 3.89
CA HIS A 129 1.12 15.37 2.70
C HIS A 129 -0.19 14.58 2.65
N GLY A 130 -1.00 14.70 3.70
CA GLY A 130 -2.26 14.01 3.82
C GLY A 130 -3.27 14.53 2.82
N ALA A 131 -4.22 13.67 2.47
CA ALA A 131 -5.24 14.04 1.51
C ALA A 131 -6.10 15.22 1.99
N LEU A 132 -6.33 15.37 3.30
CA LEU A 132 -7.06 16.53 3.85
C LEU A 132 -6.28 17.84 3.68
N GLU A 133 -4.94 17.80 3.77
CA GLU A 133 -4.12 19.00 3.57
C GLU A 133 -4.19 19.46 2.11
N ARG A 134 -4.10 18.51 1.17
CA ARG A 134 -4.28 18.80 -0.27
C ARG A 134 -5.66 19.38 -0.57
N VAL A 135 -6.71 18.94 0.13
CA VAL A 135 -8.06 19.48 0.00
C VAL A 135 -8.15 20.89 0.57
N ARG A 136 -7.56 21.14 1.75
CA ARG A 136 -7.48 22.48 2.36
C ARG A 136 -6.82 23.48 1.41
N GLU A 137 -5.62 23.14 0.91
CA GLU A 137 -4.85 23.94 -0.05
C GLU A 137 -5.64 24.21 -1.34
N ALA A 138 -6.34 23.20 -1.88
CA ALA A 138 -7.14 23.37 -3.09
C ALA A 138 -8.34 24.30 -2.90
N LEU A 139 -8.97 24.28 -1.72
CA LEU A 139 -10.07 25.20 -1.38
C LEU A 139 -9.55 26.64 -1.21
N GLU A 140 -8.42 26.82 -0.53
CA GLU A 140 -7.76 28.13 -0.37
C GLU A 140 -7.42 28.73 -1.74
N ALA A 141 -6.73 27.96 -2.59
CA ALA A 141 -6.37 28.38 -3.95
C ALA A 141 -7.61 28.68 -4.82
N ALA A 142 -8.71 27.94 -4.64
CA ALA A 142 -9.96 28.23 -5.36
C ALA A 142 -10.57 29.56 -4.91
N GLY A 143 -10.53 29.87 -3.61
CA GLY A 143 -10.99 31.16 -3.07
C GLY A 143 -10.15 32.33 -3.61
N GLU A 144 -8.83 32.21 -3.56
CA GLU A 144 -7.90 33.20 -4.13
C GLU A 144 -8.15 33.41 -5.62
N GLN A 145 -8.27 32.31 -6.39
CA GLN A 145 -8.49 32.39 -7.82
C GLN A 145 -9.84 33.02 -8.19
N VAL A 146 -10.89 32.80 -7.39
CA VAL A 146 -12.18 33.48 -7.57
C VAL A 146 -12.02 34.98 -7.41
N ASN A 147 -11.30 35.41 -6.37
CA ASN A 147 -11.06 36.82 -6.11
C ASN A 147 -10.25 37.47 -7.24
N ASP A 148 -9.19 36.81 -7.71
CA ASP A 148 -8.35 37.29 -8.82
C ASP A 148 -9.11 37.43 -10.16
N LEU A 149 -10.10 36.57 -10.40
CA LEU A 149 -10.89 36.58 -11.63
C LEU A 149 -12.03 37.60 -11.59
N ASP A 150 -12.60 37.80 -10.41
CA ASP A 150 -13.72 38.71 -10.18
C ASP A 150 -13.64 39.28 -8.76
N ASP A 151 -13.07 40.48 -8.68
CA ASP A 151 -12.96 41.26 -7.45
C ASP A 151 -14.34 41.64 -6.86
N GLU A 152 -15.49 41.36 -7.49
CA GLU A 152 -16.80 41.57 -6.86
C GLU A 152 -17.37 40.27 -6.26
N ALA A 153 -16.74 39.12 -6.54
CA ALA A 153 -17.18 37.79 -6.10
C ALA A 153 -16.71 37.40 -4.69
N TYR A 154 -16.41 38.37 -3.81
CA TYR A 154 -15.91 38.15 -2.45
C TYR A 154 -16.72 37.13 -1.64
N ALA A 155 -18.06 37.16 -1.74
CA ALA A 155 -18.91 36.21 -1.00
C ALA A 155 -18.74 34.74 -1.46
N LEU A 156 -18.28 34.50 -2.69
CA LEU A 156 -17.93 33.16 -3.16
C LEU A 156 -16.52 32.78 -2.68
N ALA A 157 -15.55 33.70 -2.78
CA ALA A 157 -14.19 33.49 -2.26
C ALA A 157 -14.20 33.18 -0.75
N ASP A 158 -14.95 33.95 0.04
CA ASP A 158 -15.14 33.73 1.48
C ASP A 158 -15.68 32.33 1.79
N ARG A 159 -16.61 31.81 0.99
CA ARG A 159 -17.16 30.46 1.20
C ARG A 159 -16.10 29.38 1.03
N PHE A 160 -15.18 29.54 0.08
CA PHE A 160 -14.05 28.63 -0.10
C PHE A 160 -13.06 28.75 1.07
N GLY A 161 -12.75 29.96 1.53
CA GLY A 161 -11.92 30.19 2.72
C GLY A 161 -12.53 29.59 4.00
N PHE A 162 -13.84 29.74 4.22
CA PHE A 162 -14.50 29.07 5.35
C PHE A 162 -14.43 27.55 5.23
N ALA A 163 -14.57 27.00 4.03
CA ALA A 163 -14.45 25.56 3.81
C ALA A 163 -13.04 25.04 4.11
N SER A 164 -11.98 25.75 3.73
CA SER A 164 -10.60 25.36 4.09
C SER A 164 -10.37 25.39 5.61
N GLU A 165 -10.91 26.39 6.31
CA GLU A 165 -10.84 26.47 7.78
C GLU A 165 -11.55 25.30 8.48
N PHE A 166 -12.70 24.85 7.95
CA PHE A 166 -13.37 23.65 8.47
C PHE A 166 -12.53 22.39 8.30
N VAL A 167 -11.86 22.22 7.16
CA VAL A 167 -10.97 21.08 6.91
C VAL A 167 -9.77 21.13 7.87
N SER A 168 -9.15 22.30 8.04
CA SER A 168 -8.04 22.53 8.98
C SER A 168 -8.43 22.22 10.43
N SER A 169 -9.63 22.63 10.84
CA SER A 169 -10.17 22.35 12.17
C SER A 169 -10.38 20.84 12.38
N ALA A 170 -10.94 20.15 11.40
CA ALA A 170 -11.11 18.70 11.45
C ALA A 170 -9.77 17.95 11.50
N GLN A 171 -8.76 18.40 10.74
CA GLN A 171 -7.40 17.83 10.81
C GLN A 171 -6.79 18.01 12.20
N SER A 172 -6.91 19.20 12.78
CA SER A 172 -6.37 19.54 14.10
C SER A 172 -7.00 18.71 15.21
N GLU A 173 -8.31 18.43 15.12
CA GLU A 173 -8.99 17.53 16.07
C GLU A 173 -8.46 16.10 16.00
N LEU A 174 -8.03 15.67 14.81
CA LEU A 174 -7.63 14.28 14.55
C LEU A 174 -6.12 14.02 14.67
N VAL A 175 -5.28 15.06 14.78
CA VAL A 175 -3.81 14.95 14.70
C VAL A 175 -3.19 14.00 15.75
N ASP A 176 -3.78 13.93 16.95
CA ASP A 176 -3.29 13.08 18.05
C ASP A 176 -3.95 11.68 18.09
N SER A 177 -4.83 11.37 17.13
CA SER A 177 -5.57 10.10 17.08
C SER A 177 -4.67 8.89 16.85
N GLU A 178 -3.44 9.09 16.39
CA GLU A 178 -2.48 8.03 16.05
C GLU A 178 -2.19 7.09 17.23
N ALA A 179 -2.08 7.66 18.44
CA ALA A 179 -1.85 6.89 19.67
C ALA A 179 -3.09 6.07 20.09
N GLU A 180 -4.29 6.55 19.77
CA GLU A 180 -5.54 5.82 19.98
C GLU A 180 -5.72 4.69 18.97
N LEU A 181 -5.41 4.94 17.70
CA LEU A 181 -5.44 3.95 16.62
C LEU A 181 -4.50 2.78 16.88
N ARG A 182 -3.28 3.04 17.39
CA ARG A 182 -2.35 1.96 17.80
C ARG A 182 -2.92 1.06 18.89
N ARG A 183 -3.67 1.63 19.85
CA ARG A 183 -4.29 0.85 20.94
C ARG A 183 -5.39 -0.07 20.45
N VAL A 184 -6.16 0.35 19.44
CA VAL A 184 -7.17 -0.50 18.79
C VAL A 184 -6.53 -1.73 18.13
N GLY A 185 -5.40 -1.56 17.45
CA GLY A 185 -4.63 -2.68 16.87
C GLY A 185 -4.11 -3.69 17.88
N ALA A 186 -3.51 -3.20 18.97
CA ALA A 186 -2.93 -4.06 20.02
C ALA A 186 -4.00 -4.90 20.76
N ALA A 187 -5.19 -4.34 20.97
CA ALA A 187 -6.32 -5.05 21.56
C ALA A 187 -6.80 -6.21 20.67
N SER A 188 -6.86 -5.99 19.35
CA SER A 188 -7.26 -7.01 18.37
C SER A 188 -6.26 -8.18 18.27
N ALA A 189 -4.96 -7.87 18.25
CA ALA A 189 -3.89 -8.88 18.24
C ALA A 189 -3.90 -9.75 19.52
N SER A 190 -4.15 -9.13 20.68
CA SER A 190 -4.25 -9.85 21.96
C SER A 190 -5.44 -10.82 22.00
N TYR A 191 -6.57 -10.42 21.38
CA TYR A 191 -7.75 -11.27 21.26
C TYR A 191 -7.52 -12.47 20.32
N SER A 192 -6.82 -12.25 19.20
CA SER A 192 -6.47 -13.30 18.24
C SER A 192 -5.49 -14.33 18.85
N ALA A 193 -4.45 -13.87 19.55
CA ALA A 193 -3.50 -14.74 20.24
C ALA A 193 -4.15 -15.56 21.36
N ALA A 194 -5.08 -14.98 22.12
CA ALA A 194 -5.83 -15.71 23.15
C ALA A 194 -6.73 -16.81 22.56
N ARG A 195 -7.27 -16.60 21.36
CA ARG A 195 -8.11 -17.56 20.64
C ARG A 195 -7.29 -18.73 20.09
N THR A 196 -6.16 -18.46 19.44
CA THR A 196 -5.27 -19.51 18.92
C THR A 196 -4.72 -20.40 20.05
N VAL A 197 -4.30 -19.81 21.18
CA VAL A 197 -3.83 -20.59 22.35
C VAL A 197 -4.94 -21.49 22.92
N ARG A 198 -6.20 -21.03 22.93
CA ARG A 198 -7.34 -21.83 23.41
C ARG A 198 -7.66 -22.98 22.46
N ASP A 199 -7.59 -22.75 21.16
CA ASP A 199 -7.85 -23.76 20.12
C ASP A 199 -6.73 -24.81 20.07
N HIS A 200 -5.46 -24.41 20.22
CA HIS A 200 -4.34 -25.35 20.35
C HIS A 200 -4.42 -26.18 21.65
N ARG A 201 -4.87 -25.58 22.76
CA ARG A 201 -5.07 -26.32 24.03
C ARG A 201 -6.26 -27.28 23.97
N GLY A 202 -7.31 -26.95 23.23
CA GLY A 202 -8.44 -27.84 22.92
C GLY A 202 -8.02 -29.02 22.04
N ALA A 203 -7.20 -28.77 21.01
CA ALA A 203 -6.65 -29.81 20.14
C ALA A 203 -5.64 -30.73 20.85
N ALA A 204 -4.83 -30.19 21.76
CA ALA A 204 -3.90 -30.96 22.59
C ALA A 204 -4.61 -31.83 23.65
N LEU A 205 -5.80 -31.44 24.11
CA LEU A 205 -6.64 -32.26 25.00
C LEU A 205 -7.44 -33.33 24.24
N ALA A 206 -7.73 -33.11 22.95
CA ALA A 206 -8.49 -34.06 22.11
C ALA A 206 -7.64 -35.17 21.47
N THR A 207 -6.31 -35.08 21.53
CA THR A 207 -5.39 -36.03 20.88
C THR A 207 -4.39 -36.63 21.87
N SER A 208 -4.90 -37.31 22.91
CA SER A 208 -4.08 -38.23 23.69
C SER A 208 -4.58 -39.68 23.51
N PRO A 209 -3.86 -40.54 22.75
CA PRO A 209 -4.21 -41.96 22.59
C PRO A 209 -4.09 -42.77 23.89
N ALA A 210 -3.51 -42.20 24.95
CA ALA A 210 -3.22 -42.89 26.21
C ALA A 210 -4.45 -43.05 27.13
N ALA A 211 -5.55 -42.32 26.90
CA ALA A 211 -6.74 -42.42 27.76
C ALA A 211 -7.60 -43.68 27.50
N ASN A 212 -7.43 -44.35 26.36
CA ASN A 212 -8.20 -45.56 26.03
C ASN A 212 -7.59 -46.87 26.56
N GLN A 213 -6.40 -46.87 27.18
CA GLN A 213 -5.84 -48.06 27.82
C GLN A 213 -6.14 -48.18 29.33
N ALA A 214 -6.67 -47.13 29.98
CA ALA A 214 -6.95 -47.16 31.42
C ALA A 214 -8.34 -47.72 31.78
N LYS A 215 -9.20 -48.03 30.81
CA LYS A 215 -10.59 -48.46 31.06
C LYS A 215 -10.86 -49.96 30.91
N VAL A 216 -9.85 -50.78 30.58
CA VAL A 216 -10.02 -52.23 30.37
C VAL A 216 -9.46 -53.08 31.53
N SER A 217 -8.72 -52.52 32.49
CA SER A 217 -8.07 -53.30 33.55
C SER A 217 -8.75 -53.27 34.93
N SER A 218 -9.91 -52.63 35.08
CA SER A 218 -10.63 -52.55 36.37
C SER A 218 -11.98 -53.24 36.33
N ALA A 219 -12.00 -54.48 35.84
CA ALA A 219 -13.10 -55.40 36.04
C ALA A 219 -12.56 -56.80 36.37
N SER A 220 -12.01 -56.97 37.57
CA SER A 220 -12.02 -58.30 38.20
C SER A 220 -11.88 -58.20 39.71
N SER A 221 -12.93 -58.68 40.37
CA SER A 221 -12.97 -59.37 41.66
C SER A 221 -12.51 -58.65 42.94
N SER A 222 -13.10 -58.81 44.12
CA SER A 222 -14.35 -59.37 44.65
C SER A 222 -14.09 -59.48 46.16
N GLN A 223 -14.98 -58.93 47.00
CA GLN A 223 -15.26 -59.35 48.39
C GLN A 223 -14.09 -59.20 49.41
N THR A 224 -14.23 -58.97 50.72
CA THR A 224 -15.31 -59.27 51.69
C THR A 224 -15.11 -58.38 52.94
N ALA A 225 -16.19 -58.19 53.70
CA ALA A 225 -16.45 -57.36 54.89
C ALA A 225 -15.62 -57.69 56.17
N PRO A 226 -16.02 -57.25 57.40
CA PRO A 226 -16.48 -55.94 57.92
C PRO A 226 -15.66 -55.50 59.17
N LEU A 227 -15.93 -54.32 59.76
CA LEU A 227 -15.96 -54.12 61.23
C LEU A 227 -16.58 -52.75 61.61
N THR A 228 -17.44 -52.82 62.62
CA THR A 228 -18.17 -51.75 63.34
C THR A 228 -17.17 -50.80 64.06
N THR A 229 -17.48 -49.59 64.53
CA THR A 229 -18.45 -49.25 65.58
C THR A 229 -18.46 -47.71 65.81
N THR A 230 -19.68 -47.15 65.99
CA THR A 230 -20.09 -45.99 66.82
C THR A 230 -19.46 -44.58 66.72
N GLY A 231 -20.35 -43.58 66.50
CA GLY A 231 -20.15 -42.20 66.95
C GLY A 231 -21.04 -41.17 66.22
N HIS A 232 -22.26 -40.95 66.69
CA HIS A 232 -23.21 -39.91 66.25
C HIS A 232 -23.28 -38.83 67.38
N PRO A 233 -24.04 -37.71 67.24
CA PRO A 233 -23.93 -36.47 66.44
C PRO A 233 -23.83 -35.25 67.43
N PRO A 234 -24.46 -34.04 67.28
CA PRO A 234 -25.11 -33.29 66.18
C PRO A 234 -24.47 -31.87 66.04
N ARG A 235 -24.97 -30.82 65.36
CA ARG A 235 -26.31 -30.35 65.02
C ARG A 235 -26.23 -29.18 64.04
N ALA A 236 -27.32 -29.02 63.29
CA ALA A 236 -27.63 -27.96 62.35
C ALA A 236 -27.47 -26.51 62.86
N SER A 237 -27.36 -25.56 61.94
CA SER A 237 -28.38 -24.51 61.72
C SER A 237 -28.03 -23.64 60.50
N ALA A 238 -28.99 -23.53 59.58
CA ALA A 238 -29.04 -22.52 58.53
C ALA A 238 -29.61 -21.18 59.10
N PRO A 239 -30.22 -20.30 58.30
CA PRO A 239 -29.64 -19.23 57.47
C PRO A 239 -30.18 -17.84 57.88
N ARG A 240 -29.74 -16.76 57.20
CA ARG A 240 -30.42 -15.45 56.96
C ARG A 240 -29.32 -14.40 56.68
N ARG A 241 -29.47 -13.39 55.84
CA ARG A 241 -30.55 -12.88 54.99
C ARG A 241 -29.89 -11.91 54.00
#